data_AF-A0A3D1E6S5-F1
#
_entry.id   AF-A0A3D1E6S5-F1
#
_cell.length_a   1.000
_cell.length_b   1.000
_cell.length_c   1.000
_cell.angle_alpha   90.00
_cell.angle_beta   90.00
_cell.angle_gamma   90.00
#
_symmetry.space_group_name_H-M   'P 1'
#
loop_
_entity.id
_entity.type
_entity.pdbx_description
1 polymer ?
#
loop_
_entity_poly.entity_id
_entity_poly.type
_entity_poly.pdbx_seq_one_letter_code
_entity_poly.pdbx_strand_id
1 'polypeptide(L)'
;TGTFANFSTGRVYDQIRQSIAYSGKNVKICASHAGLTLGEDGATHQILEDIGLMKMLPGMTVINTCDYNQTKAATIAIADHQGPVYLRFGRPVVPNFIPEDQPFV
;
A
#
# COMPACT_ATOMS: atom_id res chain seq x y z
N THR A 1 5.70 8.72 -4.50
CA THR A 1 6.76 7.84 -5.04
C THR A 1 6.29 6.41 -5.00
N GLY A 2 6.39 5.66 -6.08
CA GLY A 2 6.02 4.23 -6.14
C GLY A 2 7.26 3.35 -6.28
N THR A 3 7.39 2.33 -5.44
CA THR A 3 8.43 1.29 -5.54
C THR A 3 7.86 -0.06 -5.07
N PHE A 4 8.67 -1.11 -5.02
CA PHE A 4 8.21 -2.43 -4.58
C PHE A 4 7.87 -2.40 -3.09
N ALA A 5 6.92 -3.22 -2.67
CA ALA A 5 6.46 -3.28 -1.29
C ALA A 5 7.61 -3.55 -0.32
N ASN A 6 8.53 -4.46 -0.64
CA ASN A 6 9.69 -4.73 0.21
C ASN A 6 10.56 -3.49 0.43
N PHE A 7 10.86 -2.74 -0.64
CA PHE A 7 11.68 -1.53 -0.54
C PHE A 7 10.93 -0.35 0.08
N SER A 8 9.61 -0.31 -0.10
CA SER A 8 8.73 0.74 0.43
C SER A 8 8.43 0.56 1.92
N THR A 9 8.56 -0.65 2.47
CA THR A 9 8.17 -0.93 3.85
C THR A 9 9.32 -1.49 4.66
N GLY A 10 9.89 -2.63 4.28
CA GLY A 10 10.94 -3.31 5.04
C GLY A 10 12.23 -2.49 5.19
N ARG A 11 12.79 -2.00 4.08
CA ARG A 11 14.10 -1.30 4.11
C ARG A 11 14.06 0.09 4.74
N VAL A 12 12.91 0.76 4.71
CA VAL A 12 12.74 2.14 5.18
C VAL A 12 11.80 2.24 6.39
N TYR A 13 11.60 1.12 7.09
CA TYR A 13 10.60 1.01 8.16
C TYR A 13 10.80 2.04 9.27
N ASP A 14 12.05 2.22 9.73
CA ASP A 14 12.37 3.16 10.79
C ASP A 14 12.08 4.62 10.37
N GLN A 15 12.39 4.97 9.12
CA GLN A 15 12.10 6.30 8.57
C GLN A 15 10.59 6.54 8.48
N ILE A 16 9.81 5.53 8.08
CA ILE A 16 8.35 5.63 8.07
C ILE A 16 7.82 5.81 9.48
N ARG A 17 8.31 5.01 10.44
CA ARG A 17 7.88 5.09 11.82
C ARG A 17 8.14 6.46 12.43
N GLN A 18 9.36 6.97 12.33
CA GLN A 18 9.79 8.19 13.00
C GLN A 18 9.31 9.46 12.26
N SER A 19 9.55 9.51 10.94
CA SER A 19 9.36 10.73 10.16
C SER A 19 7.94 10.89 9.62
N ILE A 20 7.18 9.80 9.49
CA ILE A 20 5.83 9.83 8.91
C ILE A 20 4.78 9.55 9.98
N ALA A 21 4.77 8.36 10.57
CA ALA A 21 3.73 7.93 11.50
C ALA A 21 3.77 8.74 12.80
N TYR A 22 4.93 8.76 13.48
CA TYR A 22 5.08 9.47 14.75
C TYR A 22 4.93 11.00 14.60
N SER A 23 5.40 11.54 13.47
CA SER A 23 5.29 12.96 13.16
C SER A 23 3.93 13.38 12.58
N GLY A 24 2.98 12.43 12.42
CA GLY A 24 1.64 12.69 11.90
C GLY A 24 1.62 13.32 10.49
N LYS A 25 2.59 13.00 9.64
CA LYS A 25 2.72 13.66 8.33
C LYS A 25 1.73 13.08 7.32
N ASN A 26 1.19 13.96 6.49
CA ASN A 26 0.28 13.59 5.42
C ASN A 26 1.04 13.01 4.20
N VAL A 27 1.50 11.76 4.32
CA VAL A 27 2.29 11.08 3.28
C VAL A 27 1.56 9.83 2.78
N LYS A 28 1.55 9.62 1.46
CA LYS A 28 0.95 8.45 0.80
C LYS A 28 2.04 7.54 0.27
N ILE A 29 2.12 6.34 0.82
CA ILE A 29 3.07 5.30 0.43
C ILE A 29 2.31 4.31 -0.44
N CYS A 30 2.52 4.38 -1.75
CA CYS A 30 1.87 3.51 -2.72
C CYS A 30 2.88 2.44 -3.16
N ALA A 31 2.65 1.20 -2.74
CA ALA A 31 3.56 0.09 -2.95
C ALA A 31 2.95 -0.97 -3.88
N SER A 32 3.75 -1.33 -4.88
CA SER A 32 3.43 -2.35 -5.87
C SER A 32 4.16 -3.66 -5.56
N HIS A 33 3.88 -4.73 -6.31
CA HIS A 33 4.66 -5.98 -6.26
C HIS A 33 4.63 -6.64 -4.87
N ALA A 34 3.51 -6.54 -4.17
CA ALA A 34 3.33 -7.11 -2.84
C ALA A 34 3.01 -8.61 -2.85
N GLY A 35 3.43 -9.31 -1.80
CA GLY A 35 3.11 -10.71 -1.58
C GLY A 35 3.79 -11.69 -2.54
N LEU A 36 3.24 -12.90 -2.59
CA LEU A 36 3.78 -14.01 -3.38
C LEU A 36 3.61 -13.82 -4.90
N THR A 37 2.67 -12.96 -5.31
CA THR A 37 2.27 -12.76 -6.72
C THR A 37 3.36 -12.19 -7.63
N LEU A 38 4.51 -11.81 -7.05
CA LEU A 38 5.66 -11.34 -7.79
C LEU A 38 6.32 -12.42 -8.67
N GLY A 39 6.32 -13.67 -8.20
CA GLY A 39 6.88 -14.81 -8.92
C GLY A 39 8.41 -14.87 -8.88
N GLU A 40 9.03 -14.75 -10.05
CA GLU A 40 10.41 -15.15 -10.34
C GLU A 40 11.52 -14.36 -9.61
N ASP A 41 11.22 -13.14 -9.14
CA ASP A 41 12.20 -12.29 -8.42
C ASP A 41 12.57 -12.83 -7.02
N GLY A 42 11.87 -13.90 -6.57
CA GLY A 42 12.21 -14.68 -5.40
C GLY A 42 11.89 -14.04 -4.05
N ALA A 43 12.25 -14.75 -2.98
CA ALA A 43 11.89 -14.41 -1.61
C ALA A 43 12.39 -13.02 -1.14
N THR A 44 13.47 -12.51 -1.73
CA THR A 44 14.03 -11.20 -1.36
C THR A 44 13.17 -10.02 -1.83
N HIS A 45 12.27 -10.24 -2.78
CA HIS A 45 11.35 -9.21 -3.25
C HIS A 45 9.90 -9.47 -2.80
N GLN A 46 9.58 -10.69 -2.36
CA GLN A 46 8.27 -11.10 -1.85
C GLN A 46 8.15 -10.77 -0.36
N ILE A 47 7.67 -9.57 -0.05
CA ILE A 47 7.32 -9.22 1.33
C ILE A 47 5.93 -9.75 1.70
N LEU A 48 5.85 -10.48 2.81
CA LEU A 48 4.61 -11.09 3.31
C LEU A 48 4.08 -10.38 4.57
N GLU A 49 4.96 -9.63 5.22
CA GLU A 49 4.75 -8.95 6.49
C GLU A 49 4.40 -7.47 6.34
N ASP A 50 4.34 -6.93 5.12
CA ASP A 50 4.18 -5.49 4.83
C ASP A 50 2.91 -4.88 5.44
N ILE A 51 1.78 -5.60 5.35
CA ILE A 51 0.52 -5.19 6.00
C ILE A 51 0.70 -5.09 7.52
N GLY A 52 1.34 -6.10 8.14
CA GLY A 52 1.56 -6.14 9.58
C GLY A 52 2.46 -5.00 10.04
N LEU A 53 3.59 -4.79 9.34
CA LEU A 53 4.52 -3.70 9.61
C LEU A 53 3.81 -2.33 9.57
N MET A 54 3.05 -2.07 8.51
CA MET A 54 2.38 -0.77 8.35
C MET A 54 1.21 -0.61 9.32
N LYS A 55 0.46 -1.68 9.61
CA LYS A 55 -0.72 -1.63 10.49
C LYS A 55 -0.36 -1.42 11.95
N MET A 56 0.83 -1.84 12.38
CA MET A 56 1.32 -1.62 13.74
C MET A 56 1.73 -0.17 14.02
N LEU A 57 1.88 0.67 12.98
CA LEU A 57 2.23 2.08 13.14
C LEU A 57 1.00 2.89 13.57
N PRO A 58 1.05 3.63 14.69
CA PRO A 58 -0.05 4.48 15.13
C PRO A 58 -0.44 5.51 14.06
N GLY A 59 -1.74 5.64 13.81
CA GLY A 59 -2.29 6.59 12.83
C GLY A 59 -2.10 6.21 11.36
N MET A 60 -1.45 5.07 11.06
CA MET A 60 -1.29 4.59 9.68
C MET A 60 -2.57 3.94 9.16
N THR A 61 -3.11 4.49 8.07
CA THR A 61 -4.20 3.86 7.32
C THR A 61 -3.61 2.87 6.33
N VAL A 62 -4.04 1.61 6.38
CA VAL A 62 -3.57 0.55 5.47
C VAL A 62 -4.72 0.12 4.57
N ILE A 63 -4.51 0.19 3.25
CA ILE A 63 -5.48 -0.14 2.22
C ILE A 63 -4.89 -1.21 1.31
N ASN A 64 -5.64 -2.29 1.11
CA ASN A 64 -5.31 -3.35 0.15
C ASN A 64 -6.50 -3.55 -0.78
N THR A 65 -6.31 -3.26 -2.06
CA THR A 65 -7.38 -3.29 -3.06
C THR A 65 -7.43 -4.64 -3.78
N CYS A 66 -8.63 -5.02 -4.25
CA CYS A 66 -8.85 -6.31 -4.90
C CYS A 66 -8.72 -6.26 -6.43
N ASP A 67 -8.95 -5.10 -7.05
CA ASP A 67 -8.93 -4.94 -8.51
C ASP A 67 -8.58 -3.51 -8.95
N TYR A 68 -8.62 -3.27 -10.27
CA TYR A 68 -8.33 -1.97 -10.86
C TYR A 68 -9.33 -0.89 -10.40
N ASN A 69 -10.63 -1.17 -10.44
CA ASN A 69 -11.67 -0.18 -10.15
C ASN A 69 -11.58 0.30 -8.69
N GLN A 70 -11.39 -0.61 -7.75
CA GLN A 70 -11.18 -0.28 -6.35
C GLN A 70 -9.84 0.44 -6.13
N THR A 71 -8.79 0.09 -6.87
CA THR A 71 -7.50 0.80 -6.80
C THR A 71 -7.59 2.24 -7.28
N LYS A 72 -8.30 2.48 -8.38
CA LYS A 72 -8.60 3.82 -8.89
C LYS A 72 -9.36 4.65 -7.86
N ALA A 73 -10.45 4.09 -7.32
CA ALA A 73 -11.27 4.76 -6.33
C ALA A 73 -10.51 5.04 -5.01
N ALA A 74 -9.73 4.06 -4.53
CA ALA A 74 -8.86 4.22 -3.36
C ALA A 74 -7.83 5.32 -3.57
N THR A 75 -7.19 5.39 -4.74
CA THR A 75 -6.15 6.39 -5.05
C THR A 75 -6.71 7.81 -5.00
N ILE A 76 -7.94 8.00 -5.49
CA ILE A 76 -8.64 9.29 -5.42
C ILE A 76 -9.00 9.61 -3.96
N ALA A 77 -9.59 8.65 -3.24
CA ALA A 77 -10.00 8.85 -1.85
C ALA A 77 -8.83 9.20 -0.91
N ILE A 78 -7.66 8.58 -1.11
CA ILE A 78 -6.48 8.85 -0.27
C ILE A 78 -5.85 10.21 -0.54
N ALA A 79 -6.14 10.84 -1.69
CA ALA A 79 -5.66 12.17 -2.02
C ALA A 79 -6.29 13.22 -1.08
N ASP A 80 -7.56 13.05 -0.74
CA ASP A 80 -8.29 13.92 0.17
C ASP A 80 -8.09 13.56 1.66
N HIS A 81 -7.67 12.32 1.95
CA HIS A 81 -7.41 11.86 3.31
C HIS A 81 -6.25 12.65 3.97
N GLN A 82 -6.41 13.05 5.22
CA GLN A 82 -5.35 13.67 6.02
C GLN A 82 -4.72 12.66 6.96
N GLY A 83 -3.44 12.37 6.73
CA GLY A 83 -2.66 11.43 7.55
C GLY A 83 -1.87 10.43 6.70
N PRO A 84 -1.06 9.59 7.35
CA PRO A 84 -0.22 8.63 6.66
C PRO A 84 -1.03 7.45 6.13
N VAL A 85 -0.81 7.10 4.87
CA VAL A 85 -1.51 6.00 4.19
C VAL A 85 -0.52 5.06 3.52
N TYR A 86 -0.73 3.76 3.69
CA TYR A 86 -0.11 2.70 2.91
C TYR A 86 -1.15 2.07 1.96
N LEU A 87 -0.97 2.28 0.66
CA LEU A 87 -1.79 1.68 -0.39
C LEU A 87 -1.01 0.54 -1.06
N ARG A 88 -1.52 -0.68 -0.93
CA ARG A 88 -0.89 -1.92 -1.40
C ARG A 88 -1.60 -2.46 -2.64
N PHE A 89 -0.84 -2.81 -3.68
CA PHE A 89 -1.34 -3.47 -4.88
C PHE A 89 -0.34 -4.50 -5.45
N GLY A 90 -0.89 -5.48 -6.18
CA GLY A 90 -0.13 -6.57 -6.80
C GLY A 90 0.49 -6.22 -8.15
N ARG A 91 1.31 -7.14 -8.67
CA ARG A 91 1.87 -7.09 -10.04
C ARG A 91 0.94 -7.68 -11.11
N PRO A 92 0.31 -8.85 -10.92
CA PRO A 92 -0.38 -9.51 -12.02
C PRO A 92 -1.65 -8.78 -12.42
N VAL A 93 -2.06 -8.97 -13.68
CA VAL A 93 -3.38 -8.57 -14.15
C VAL A 93 -4.43 -9.42 -13.43
N VAL A 94 -5.38 -8.75 -12.80
CA VAL A 94 -6.51 -9.37 -12.11
C VAL A 94 -7.82 -8.97 -12.79
N PRO A 95 -8.86 -9.82 -12.78
CA PRO A 95 -10.18 -9.44 -13.24
C PRO A 95 -10.74 -8.26 -12.44
N ASN A 96 -11.63 -7.48 -13.06
CA ASN A 96 -12.41 -6.47 -12.35
C ASN A 96 -13.61 -7.13 -11.68
N PHE A 97 -13.70 -7.01 -10.36
CA PHE A 97 -14.78 -7.55 -9.53
C PHE A 97 -15.78 -6.47 -9.12
N ILE A 98 -15.31 -5.23 -9.03
CA ILE A 98 -16.06 -4.07 -8.55
C ILE A 98 -16.57 -3.24 -9.74
N PRO A 99 -17.82 -2.78 -9.76
CA PRO A 99 -18.32 -1.83 -10.76
C PRO A 99 -17.54 -0.51 -10.75
N GLU A 100 -17.42 0.15 -11.90
CA GLU A 100 -16.63 1.40 -12.01
C GLU A 100 -17.20 2.53 -11.14
N ASP A 101 -18.52 2.59 -10.99
CA ASP A 101 -19.22 3.68 -10.27
C ASP A 101 -19.37 3.41 -8.77
N GLN A 102 -18.80 2.32 -8.26
CA GLN A 102 -18.90 2.00 -6.84
C GLN A 102 -18.06 2.98 -6.01
N PRO A 103 -18.65 3.70 -5.02
CA PRO A 103 -17.89 4.59 -4.17
C PRO A 103 -16.89 3.81 -3.30
N PHE A 104 -15.72 4.40 -3.08
CA PHE A 104 -14.75 3.87 -2.12
C PHE A 104 -15.26 4.13 -0.71
N VAL A 105 -15.38 3.06 0.09
CA VAL A 105 -15.88 3.09 1.48
C VAL A 105 -14.75 2.73 2.44
#